data_AF-A0A350LU92-F1
#
_entry.id   AF-A0A350LU92-F1
#
_cell.length_a   1.000
_cell.length_b   1.000
_cell.length_c   1.000
_cell.angle_alpha   90.00
_cell.angle_beta   90.00
_cell.angle_gamma   90.00
#
_symmetry.space_group_name_H-M   'P 1'
#
loop_
_entity.id
_entity.type
_entity.pdbx_description
1 polymer ?
#
loop_
_entity_poly.entity_id
_entity_poly.type
_entity_poly.pdbx_seq_one_letter_code
_entity_poly.pdbx_strand_id
1 'polypeptide(L)' 'GRILRRAADIMRDRNHDLSVLETYDTGKPYQETSVADATSGADALEYFGGMAATLTGEHIQLGEDWVYTRREPLGV' A
#
# COMPACT_ATOMS: atom_id res chain seq x y z
N GLY A 1 5.29 -5.62 -5.46
CA GLY A 1 5.50 -5.11 -4.10
C GLY A 1 5.65 -6.22 -3.08
N ARG A 2 6.75 -6.99 -3.13
CA ARG A 2 7.05 -8.01 -2.10
C ARG A 2 7.28 -7.38 -0.71
N ILE A 3 7.95 -6.22 -0.69
CA ILE A 3 8.22 -5.48 0.55
C ILE A 3 6.92 -4.98 1.16
N LEU A 4 6.02 -4.38 0.36
CA LEU A 4 4.72 -3.91 0.84
C LEU A 4 3.85 -5.05 1.37
N ARG A 5 3.79 -6.20 0.67
CA ARG A 5 3.09 -7.39 1.19
C ARG A 5 3.67 -7.89 2.52
N ARG A 6 4.99 -8.00 2.64
CA ARG A 6 5.63 -8.38 3.90
C ARG A 6 5.33 -7.39 5.02
N ALA A 7 5.26 -6.10 4.72
CA ALA A 7 4.89 -5.08 5.70
C ALA A 7 3.42 -5.25 6.16
N ALA A 8 2.49 -5.54 5.24
CA ALA A 8 1.11 -5.87 5.58
C ALA A 8 1.01 -7.08 6.51
N ASP A 9 1.76 -8.15 6.21
CA ASP A 9 1.79 -9.36 7.07
C ASP A 9 2.28 -9.03 8.48
N ILE A 10 3.38 -8.27 8.60
CA ILE A 10 3.91 -7.83 9.90
C ILE A 10 2.90 -6.97 10.65
N MET A 11 2.19 -6.07 9.97
CA MET A 11 1.17 -5.22 10.60
C MET A 11 0.00 -6.06 11.14
N ARG A 12 -0.44 -7.09 10.40
CA ARG A 12 -1.49 -8.01 10.88
C ARG A 12 -1.03 -8.83 12.07
N ASP A 13 0.18 -9.37 12.03
CA ASP A 13 0.77 -10.11 13.15
C ASP A 13 0.92 -9.25 14.41
N ARG A 14 1.10 -7.94 14.24
CA ARG A 14 1.28 -6.97 15.33
C ARG A 14 0.04 -6.10 15.62
N ASN A 15 -1.12 -6.47 15.07
CA ASN A 15 -2.34 -5.65 15.16
C ASN A 15 -2.66 -5.25 16.61
N HIS A 16 -2.62 -6.19 17.55
CA HIS A 16 -2.89 -5.91 18.96
C HIS A 16 -2.00 -4.81 19.53
N ASP A 17 -0.68 -4.96 19.43
CA ASP A 17 0.28 -4.00 19.97
C ASP A 17 0.12 -2.61 19.32
N LEU A 18 -0.10 -2.59 18.00
CA LEU A 18 -0.30 -1.35 17.24
C LEU A 18 -1.59 -0.64 17.68
N SER A 19 -2.68 -1.37 17.87
CA SER A 19 -3.96 -0.79 18.29
C SER A 19 -3.93 -0.30 19.74
N VAL A 20 -3.21 -0.99 20.63
CA VAL A 20 -2.97 -0.49 22.00
C VAL A 20 -2.20 0.83 21.95
N LEU A 21 -1.14 0.90 21.15
CA LEU A 21 -0.35 2.12 21.00
C LEU A 21 -1.19 3.27 20.43
N GLU A 22 -1.93 3.02 19.34
CA GLU A 22 -2.82 4.00 18.69
C GLU A 22 -3.91 4.51 19.65
N THR A 23 -4.45 3.63 20.50
CA THR A 23 -5.43 3.99 21.55
C THR A 23 -4.83 4.99 22.53
N TYR A 24 -3.59 4.76 22.97
CA TYR A 24 -2.92 5.68 23.89
C TYR A 24 -2.51 7.00 23.22
N ASP A 25 -2.11 6.97 21.95
CA ASP A 25 -1.66 8.16 21.22
C ASP A 25 -2.83 9.07 20.81
N THR A 26 -3.94 8.48 20.39
CA THR A 26 -5.07 9.23 19.81
C THR A 26 -6.27 9.38 20.74
N GLY A 27 -6.38 8.55 21.78
CA GLY A 27 -7.52 8.51 22.69
C GLY A 27 -8.78 7.81 22.11
N LYS A 28 -8.69 7.22 20.91
CA LYS A 28 -9.78 6.40 20.34
C LYS A 28 -10.04 5.16 21.19
N PRO A 29 -11.29 4.66 21.29
CA PRO A 29 -11.55 3.38 21.95
C PRO A 29 -10.79 2.23 21.30
N TYR A 30 -10.26 1.29 22.10
CA TYR A 30 -9.55 0.11 21.58
C TYR A 30 -10.41 -0.72 20.61
N GLN A 31 -11.72 -0.76 20.82
CA GLN A 31 -12.66 -1.44 19.91
C GLN A 31 -12.69 -0.84 18.52
N GLU A 32 -12.28 0.41 18.33
CA GLU A 32 -12.17 1.06 17.03
C GLU A 32 -10.79 0.78 16.41
N THR A 33 -9.72 1.07 17.18
CA THR A 33 -8.33 0.94 16.71
C THR A 33 -7.94 -0.51 16.40
N SER A 34 -8.55 -1.50 17.05
CA SER A 34 -8.28 -2.94 16.85
C SER A 34 -8.83 -3.53 15.55
N VAL A 35 -9.81 -2.86 14.93
CA VAL A 35 -10.48 -3.35 13.72
C VAL A 35 -10.18 -2.46 12.53
N ALA A 36 -10.10 -1.15 12.73
CA ALA A 36 -9.99 -0.20 11.64
C ALA A 36 -8.53 0.16 11.31
N ASP A 37 -7.77 0.67 12.27
CA ASP A 37 -6.55 1.43 11.96
C ASP A 37 -5.43 0.54 11.37
N ALA A 38 -4.90 -0.42 12.14
CA ALA A 38 -3.81 -1.27 11.66
C ALA A 38 -4.25 -2.25 10.56
N THR A 39 -5.47 -2.77 10.62
CA THR A 39 -6.01 -3.67 9.57
C THR A 39 -6.17 -2.94 8.23
N SER A 40 -6.74 -1.73 8.22
CA SER A 40 -6.91 -0.97 6.97
C SER A 40 -5.57 -0.53 6.38
N GLY A 41 -4.58 -0.20 7.23
CA GLY A 41 -3.21 0.04 6.80
C GLY A 41 -2.60 -1.19 6.11
N ALA A 42 -2.78 -2.38 6.68
CA ALA A 42 -2.31 -3.62 6.08
C ALA A 42 -3.00 -3.91 4.74
N ASP A 43 -4.31 -3.71 4.64
CA ASP A 43 -5.08 -3.91 3.40
C ASP A 43 -4.61 -2.96 2.29
N ALA A 44 -4.36 -1.69 2.61
CA ALA A 44 -3.82 -0.73 1.67
C ALA A 44 -2.42 -1.15 1.16
N LEU A 45 -1.52 -1.57 2.06
CA LEU A 45 -0.19 -2.05 1.70
C LEU A 45 -0.25 -3.29 0.80
N GLU A 46 -1.15 -4.22 1.08
CA GLU A 46 -1.36 -5.40 0.24
C GLU A 46 -1.86 -5.03 -1.15
N TYR A 47 -2.89 -4.17 -1.23
CA TYR A 47 -3.47 -3.68 -2.47
C TYR A 47 -2.41 -3.01 -3.38
N PHE A 48 -1.70 -2.00 -2.85
CA PHE A 48 -0.65 -1.32 -3.60
C PHE A 48 0.56 -2.24 -3.87
N GLY A 49 0.83 -3.17 -2.96
CA GLY A 49 1.84 -4.22 -3.13
C GLY A 49 1.55 -5.14 -4.32
N GLY A 50 0.28 -5.44 -4.59
CA GLY A 50 -0.21 -6.16 -5.76
C GLY A 50 -0.11 -5.32 -7.04
N MET A 51 -0.53 -4.05 -7.00
CA MET A 51 -0.46 -3.13 -8.14
C MET A 51 0.96 -2.79 -8.59
N ALA A 52 1.97 -2.90 -7.72
CA ALA A 52 3.34 -2.48 -8.05
C ALA A 52 3.92 -3.18 -9.31
N ALA A 53 3.44 -4.35 -9.71
CA ALA A 53 3.88 -5.03 -10.94
C ALA A 53 3.05 -4.64 -12.19
N THR A 54 1.96 -3.88 -12.02
CA THR A 54 1.03 -3.51 -13.10
C THR A 54 1.27 -2.08 -13.63
N LEU A 55 2.23 -1.35 -13.05
CA LEU A 55 2.61 -0.01 -13.49
C LEU A 55 3.44 -0.09 -14.77
N THR A 56 2.75 -0.03 -15.91
CA THR A 56 3.37 -0.01 -17.24
C THR A 56 3.14 1.31 -17.94
N GLY A 57 4.01 1.61 -18.90
CA GLY A 57 3.73 2.59 -19.93
C GLY A 57 2.79 2.06 -21.00
N GLU A 58 2.60 2.85 -22.04
CA GLU A 58 1.77 2.51 -23.19
C GLU A 58 2.60 2.58 -24.46
N HIS A 59 2.41 1.62 -25.36
CA HIS A 59 2.89 1.71 -26.73
C HIS A 59 1.77 2.26 -27.61
N ILE A 60 2.06 3.26 -28.41
CA ILE A 60 1.05 4.00 -29.19
C ILE A 60 1.39 3.82 -30.67
N GLN A 61 0.46 3.26 -31.44
CA GLN A 61 0.65 3.09 -32.88
C GLN A 61 0.57 4.45 -33.60
N LEU A 62 1.65 4.85 -34.28
CA LEU A 62 1.71 6.08 -35.05
C LEU A 62 2.21 5.82 -36.47
N GLY A 63 1.36 5.26 -37.33
CA GLY A 63 1.75 4.93 -38.71
C GLY A 63 2.94 3.96 -38.75
N GLU A 64 4.02 4.35 -39.42
CA GLU A 64 5.30 3.61 -39.44
C GLU A 64 6.27 4.03 -38.32
N ASP A 65 5.97 5.11 -37.59
CA ASP A 65 6.79 5.64 -36.51
C ASP A 65 6.48 4.93 -35.16
N TRP A 66 7.45 4.99 -34.24
CA TRP A 66 7.39 4.32 -32.95
C TRP A 66 7.32 5.31 -31.78
N VAL A 67 6.31 5.15 -30.91
CA VAL A 67 6.10 5.98 -29.73
C VAL A 67 5.69 5.14 -28.52
N TYR A 68 6.22 5.48 -27.35
CA TYR A 68 5.82 4.89 -26.08
C TYR A 68 5.87 5.90 -24.93
N THR A 69 5.13 5.61 -23.86
CA THR A 69 5.19 6.36 -22.61
C THR A 69 5.89 5.53 -21.53
N ARG A 70 6.45 6.20 -20.53
CA ARG A 70 6.94 5.59 -19.29
C ARG A 70 6.24 6.25 -18.12
N ARG A 71 5.81 5.45 -17.15
CA ARG A 71 5.27 5.95 -15.88
C ARG A 71 6.40 5.92 -14.86
N GLU A 72 7.04 7.06 -14.66
CA GLU A 72 8.18 7.20 -13.77
C GLU A 72 7.75 7.79 -12.42
N PRO A 73 8.34 7.36 -11.30
CA PRO A 73 8.12 8.02 -10.03
C PRO A 73 8.66 9.45 -10.10
N LEU A 74 7.95 10.40 -9.47
CA LEU A 74 8.38 11.80 -9.42
C LEU A 74 9.77 11.96 -8.79
N GLY A 75 10.11 11.10 -7.82
CA GLY A 75 11.37 11.15 -7.09
C GLY A 75 11.28 12.07 -5.87
N VAL A 76 12.46 12.54 -5.43
CA VAL A 76 12.65 13.52 -4.35
C VAL A 76 13.30 14.75 -4.94
#